data_AF-A0A9J6CE58-F1
#
_entry.id   AF-A0A9J6CE58-F1
#
_cell.length_a   1.000
_cell.length_b   1.000
_cell.length_c   1.000
_cell.angle_alpha   90.00
_cell.angle_beta   90.00
_cell.angle_gamma   90.00
#
_symmetry.space_group_name_H-M   'P 1'
#
loop_
_entity.id
_entity.type
_entity.pdbx_description
1 polymer ?
#
loop_
_entity_poly.entity_id
_entity_poly.type
_entity_poly.pdbx_seq_one_letter_code
_entity_poly.pdbx_strand_id
1 'polypeptide(L)'
;MDYCIFFITTLALLLHSSAALETKRFQFTMPNVRPYRPELYLCTPVKVDYTRNYYMVAFQPNATMDTAHHMLLYGCGEPGSNNKPLWNCGEMTQSDDSEDSGSPCAQGSHSQIIYAWARDAPRLDLPEDVGFKVGKNSPIKYLVLQVHYAHIDKFRDGSTDDSGVFIHYTTQPMSKLAGVLLLGTSGSIPPMKKEYMETACEINERKVIHPFAYRTHTHSLGKVVSGYRVRTDEKGNDEWTLLGKRDPLTPQMFYPTMNFDPIRYGDRVAARCTMVSNRKRVTKIGATNEDEMCNFYLMYYVENDEPLDMKYCFTAGPPYFYWKNPEVHLNHIPDEEASQL
;
A
#
# COMPACT_ATOMS: atom_id res chain seq x y z
N MET A 1 42.43 -67.07 1.02
CA MET A 1 41.58 -66.62 2.13
C MET A 1 41.45 -65.12 1.95
N ASP A 2 40.38 -64.65 1.33
CA ASP A 2 40.09 -63.20 1.27
C ASP A 2 38.57 -63.03 1.36
N TYR A 3 38.11 -62.61 2.54
CA TYR A 3 36.70 -62.28 2.81
C TYR A 3 36.48 -60.82 2.44
N CYS A 4 35.73 -60.57 1.36
CA CYS A 4 35.31 -59.23 0.98
C CYS A 4 34.02 -58.89 1.74
N ILE A 5 34.15 -58.14 2.84
CA ILE A 5 33.02 -57.64 3.65
C ILE A 5 32.40 -56.46 2.92
N PHE A 6 31.19 -56.64 2.37
CA PHE A 6 30.37 -55.54 1.86
C PHE A 6 29.70 -54.81 3.04
N PHE A 7 30.14 -53.59 3.33
CA PHE A 7 29.42 -52.65 4.18
C PHE A 7 28.23 -52.08 3.40
N ILE A 8 27.01 -52.49 3.75
CA ILE A 8 25.79 -51.83 3.30
C ILE A 8 25.55 -50.63 4.21
N THR A 9 25.97 -49.44 3.78
CA THR A 9 25.57 -48.18 4.41
C THR A 9 24.14 -47.86 3.98
N THR A 10 23.17 -48.08 4.86
CA THR A 10 21.78 -47.62 4.68
C THR A 10 21.72 -46.10 4.81
N LEU A 11 21.62 -45.41 3.69
CA LEU A 11 21.37 -43.97 3.62
C LEU A 11 19.89 -43.74 3.98
N ALA A 12 19.60 -43.34 5.22
CA ALA A 12 18.27 -42.93 5.63
C ALA A 12 17.96 -41.55 4.99
N LEU A 13 17.20 -41.56 3.89
CA LEU A 13 16.60 -40.35 3.34
C LEU A 13 15.54 -39.83 4.34
N LEU A 14 15.92 -38.83 5.13
CA LEU A 14 14.98 -37.99 5.85
C LEU A 14 14.21 -37.15 4.83
N LEU A 15 13.11 -37.71 4.31
CA LEU A 15 12.09 -36.95 3.58
C LEU A 15 11.51 -35.91 4.54
N HIS A 16 12.05 -34.70 4.51
CA HIS A 16 11.36 -33.53 5.05
C HIS A 16 10.15 -33.29 4.17
N SER A 17 9.01 -33.83 4.59
CA SER A 17 7.70 -33.47 4.04
C SER A 17 7.45 -32.01 4.41
N SER A 18 7.84 -31.08 3.55
CA SER A 18 7.35 -29.71 3.59
C SER A 18 5.83 -29.78 3.36
N ALA A 19 5.06 -29.76 4.45
CA ALA A 19 3.62 -29.68 4.35
C ALA A 19 3.28 -28.38 3.62
N ALA A 20 2.69 -28.50 2.42
CA ALA A 20 2.28 -27.34 1.65
C ALA A 20 1.26 -26.53 2.47
N LEU A 21 1.46 -25.21 2.55
CA LEU A 21 0.58 -24.32 3.27
C LEU A 21 -0.86 -24.47 2.74
N GLU A 22 -1.81 -24.82 3.61
CA GLU A 22 -3.21 -24.93 3.20
C GLU A 22 -3.78 -23.52 2.99
N THR A 23 -4.04 -23.18 1.73
CA THR A 23 -4.63 -21.89 1.34
C THR A 23 -6.06 -22.07 0.84
N LYS A 24 -6.95 -21.20 1.29
CA LYS A 24 -8.34 -21.07 0.83
C LYS A 24 -8.49 -19.77 0.03
N ARG A 25 -9.52 -19.71 -0.81
CA ARG A 25 -9.83 -18.55 -1.66
C ARG A 25 -11.17 -17.95 -1.24
N PHE A 26 -11.20 -16.63 -1.07
CA PHE A 26 -12.40 -15.84 -0.83
C PHE A 26 -12.61 -14.88 -2.00
N GLN A 27 -13.80 -14.89 -2.59
CA GLN A 27 -14.18 -13.95 -3.64
C GLN A 27 -14.76 -12.69 -3.00
N PHE A 28 -14.09 -11.56 -3.18
CA PHE A 28 -14.57 -10.27 -2.72
C PHE A 28 -14.79 -9.34 -3.91
N THR A 29 -16.04 -9.22 -4.35
CA THR A 29 -16.43 -8.52 -5.57
C THR A 29 -17.53 -7.49 -5.29
N MET A 30 -17.63 -6.50 -6.17
CA MET A 30 -18.75 -5.57 -6.16
C MET A 30 -20.09 -6.30 -6.34
N PRO A 31 -21.18 -5.85 -5.69
CA PRO A 31 -22.47 -6.54 -5.73
C PRO A 31 -23.26 -6.20 -7.01
N ASN A 32 -22.73 -6.55 -8.20
CA ASN A 32 -23.33 -6.29 -9.52
C ASN A 32 -23.79 -4.82 -9.68
N VAL A 33 -22.84 -3.90 -9.48
CA VAL A 33 -23.12 -2.47 -9.48
C VAL A 33 -23.29 -1.94 -10.90
N ARG A 34 -23.99 -0.80 -11.03
CA ARG A 34 -24.11 -0.10 -12.31
C ARG A 34 -23.62 1.34 -12.15
N PRO A 35 -22.35 1.63 -12.48
CA PRO A 35 -21.82 2.98 -12.47
C PRO A 35 -22.64 3.90 -13.40
N TYR A 36 -23.05 5.05 -12.88
CA TYR A 36 -23.98 5.98 -13.55
C TYR A 36 -23.35 7.31 -13.94
N ARG A 37 -22.15 7.60 -13.46
CA ARG A 37 -21.34 8.77 -13.83
C ARG A 37 -19.86 8.41 -13.93
N PRO A 38 -19.08 9.08 -14.78
CA PRO A 38 -17.62 8.99 -14.78
C PRO A 38 -17.04 9.39 -13.42
N GLU A 39 -15.82 8.93 -13.15
CA GLU A 39 -15.07 9.21 -11.91
C GLU A 39 -15.82 8.78 -10.64
N LEU A 40 -16.58 7.67 -10.71
CA LEU A 40 -17.35 7.14 -9.58
C LEU A 40 -16.50 6.16 -8.75
N TYR A 41 -16.46 6.36 -7.44
CA TYR A 41 -15.76 5.51 -6.49
C TYR A 41 -16.77 4.78 -5.62
N LEU A 42 -16.90 3.48 -5.80
CA LEU A 42 -17.81 2.67 -5.00
C LEU A 42 -17.02 1.86 -3.97
N CYS A 43 -17.54 1.79 -2.75
CA CYS A 43 -17.02 0.94 -1.69
C CYS A 43 -18.08 -0.07 -1.23
N THR A 44 -17.63 -1.30 -0.96
CA THR A 44 -18.43 -2.34 -0.32
C THR A 44 -17.63 -3.01 0.81
N PRO A 45 -18.23 -3.32 1.97
CA PRO A 45 -17.53 -3.91 3.10
C PRO A 45 -17.81 -5.42 3.22
N VAL A 46 -16.89 -6.15 3.84
CA VAL A 46 -17.14 -7.48 4.39
C VAL A 46 -16.62 -7.54 5.81
N LYS A 47 -17.43 -8.11 6.72
CA LYS A 47 -17.02 -8.35 8.10
C LYS A 47 -16.18 -9.61 8.17
N VAL A 48 -15.00 -9.52 8.79
CA VAL A 48 -14.15 -10.68 9.06
C VAL A 48 -14.72 -11.43 10.26
N ASP A 49 -14.77 -12.76 10.17
CA ASP A 49 -15.17 -13.61 11.30
C ASP A 49 -14.25 -13.34 12.51
N TYR A 50 -14.87 -13.00 13.65
CA TYR A 50 -14.20 -12.59 14.88
C TYR A 50 -13.72 -13.78 15.73
N THR A 51 -14.07 -15.02 15.37
CA THR A 51 -13.77 -16.21 16.18
C THR A 51 -12.32 -16.68 16.05
N ARG A 52 -11.65 -16.37 14.93
CA ARG A 52 -10.26 -16.77 14.66
C ARG A 52 -9.48 -15.71 13.88
N ASN A 53 -8.17 -15.90 13.79
CA ASN A 53 -7.31 -15.10 12.93
C ASN A 53 -7.23 -15.74 11.54
N TYR A 54 -7.15 -14.89 10.53
CA TYR A 54 -6.90 -15.26 9.14
C TYR A 54 -5.67 -14.48 8.65
N TYR A 55 -4.94 -15.09 7.72
CA TYR A 55 -3.71 -14.53 7.17
C TYR A 55 -3.85 -14.48 5.65
N MET A 56 -3.94 -13.28 5.08
CA MET A 56 -4.03 -13.09 3.63
C MET A 56 -2.63 -13.13 3.03
N VAL A 57 -2.43 -14.02 2.05
CA VAL A 57 -1.11 -14.38 1.49
C VAL A 57 -0.98 -14.06 0.01
N ALA A 58 -2.08 -13.86 -0.71
CA ALA A 58 -2.06 -13.40 -2.09
C ALA A 58 -3.36 -12.71 -2.50
N PHE A 59 -3.25 -11.85 -3.51
CA PHE A 59 -4.35 -11.05 -4.06
C PHE A 59 -4.39 -11.23 -5.57
N GLN A 60 -5.47 -11.82 -6.08
CA GLN A 60 -5.69 -12.05 -7.49
C GLN A 60 -6.84 -11.15 -7.97
N PRO A 61 -6.60 -10.20 -8.89
CA PRO A 61 -7.66 -9.32 -9.38
C PRO A 61 -8.69 -10.10 -10.20
N ASN A 62 -9.94 -9.65 -10.11
CA ASN A 62 -11.08 -10.03 -10.94
C ASN A 62 -11.64 -8.77 -11.59
N ALA A 63 -10.89 -8.18 -12.51
CA ALA A 63 -11.29 -6.97 -13.21
C ALA A 63 -10.52 -6.86 -14.52
N THR A 64 -11.03 -6.03 -15.43
CA THR A 64 -10.32 -5.60 -16.63
C THR A 64 -10.30 -4.09 -16.66
N MET A 65 -9.29 -3.50 -17.31
CA MET A 65 -9.24 -2.04 -17.49
C MET A 65 -10.43 -1.46 -18.25
N ASP A 66 -11.14 -2.28 -19.00
CA ASP A 66 -12.36 -1.85 -19.67
C ASP A 66 -13.51 -1.53 -18.69
N THR A 67 -13.46 -2.03 -17.46
CA THR A 67 -14.53 -1.87 -16.45
C THR A 67 -14.05 -1.07 -15.24
N ALA A 68 -12.92 -1.44 -14.64
CA ALA A 68 -12.36 -0.76 -13.48
C ALA A 68 -11.03 -0.08 -13.84
N HIS A 69 -10.87 1.19 -13.45
CA HIS A 69 -9.62 1.92 -13.68
C HIS A 69 -8.56 1.55 -12.63
N HIS A 70 -8.96 1.41 -11.37
CA HIS A 70 -8.16 0.82 -10.30
C HIS A 70 -9.04 0.26 -9.18
N MET A 71 -8.46 -0.60 -8.34
CA MET A 71 -9.12 -1.16 -7.15
C MET A 71 -8.19 -1.07 -5.95
N LEU A 72 -8.73 -0.72 -4.79
CA LEU A 72 -8.00 -0.68 -3.52
C LEU A 72 -8.73 -1.56 -2.49
N LEU A 73 -7.96 -2.28 -1.68
CA LEU A 73 -8.47 -3.06 -0.55
C LEU A 73 -7.96 -2.43 0.74
N TYR A 74 -8.89 -2.09 1.63
CA TYR A 74 -8.60 -1.53 2.95
C TYR A 74 -8.91 -2.53 4.05
N GLY A 75 -8.09 -2.56 5.08
CA GLY A 75 -8.39 -3.16 6.38
C GLY A 75 -8.90 -2.09 7.33
N CYS A 76 -10.13 -2.24 7.79
CA CYS A 76 -10.79 -1.27 8.66
C CYS A 76 -11.13 -1.87 10.02
N GLY A 77 -11.13 -1.02 11.06
CA GLY A 77 -11.75 -1.33 12.34
C GLY A 77 -13.27 -1.29 12.24
N GLU A 78 -13.81 -0.26 11.58
CA GLU A 78 -15.22 -0.13 11.18
C GLU A 78 -15.29 0.47 9.77
N PRO A 79 -16.24 0.06 8.92
CA PRO A 79 -16.39 0.62 7.58
C PRO A 79 -16.90 2.07 7.65
N GLY A 80 -16.60 2.89 6.63
CA GLY A 80 -17.06 4.28 6.61
C GLY A 80 -18.57 4.44 6.42
N SER A 81 -19.26 3.39 6.02
CA SER A 81 -20.73 3.31 6.10
C SER A 81 -21.16 2.05 6.84
N ASN A 82 -21.86 2.23 7.97
CA ASN A 82 -22.41 1.12 8.77
C ASN A 82 -23.81 0.68 8.33
N ASN A 83 -24.50 1.51 7.55
CA ASN A 83 -25.92 1.32 7.23
C ASN A 83 -26.17 0.97 5.77
N LYS A 84 -25.13 1.03 4.91
CA LYS A 84 -25.25 0.76 3.48
C LYS A 84 -24.26 -0.32 3.05
N PRO A 85 -24.70 -1.35 2.31
CA PRO A 85 -23.81 -2.39 1.76
C PRO A 85 -22.91 -1.88 0.62
N LEU A 86 -23.24 -0.70 0.08
CA LEU A 86 -22.55 -0.01 -0.98
C LEU A 86 -22.67 1.49 -0.74
N TRP A 87 -21.57 2.24 -0.86
CA TRP A 87 -21.62 3.71 -0.81
C TRP A 87 -20.63 4.33 -1.77
N ASN A 88 -20.88 5.59 -2.14
CA ASN A 88 -19.90 6.40 -2.82
C ASN A 88 -18.80 6.76 -1.80
N CYS A 89 -17.61 6.19 -1.99
CA CYS A 89 -16.47 6.48 -1.13
C CYS A 89 -15.46 7.41 -1.76
N GLY A 90 -15.94 8.20 -2.72
CA GLY A 90 -15.24 9.24 -3.46
C GLY A 90 -14.74 10.36 -2.57
N GLU A 91 -13.74 10.03 -1.76
CA GLU A 91 -12.76 10.92 -1.15
C GLU A 91 -12.25 11.95 -2.20
N MET A 92 -12.33 11.63 -3.50
CA MET A 92 -11.85 12.40 -4.64
C MET A 92 -12.88 13.24 -5.42
N THR A 93 -14.14 13.30 -5.01
CA THR A 93 -15.14 14.19 -5.60
C THR A 93 -15.51 15.27 -4.60
N GLN A 94 -15.59 16.54 -5.03
CA GLN A 94 -16.23 17.57 -4.20
C GLN A 94 -17.58 17.02 -3.74
N SER A 95 -17.88 17.16 -2.46
CA SER A 95 -19.17 16.82 -1.87
C SER A 95 -20.26 17.50 -2.70
N ASP A 96 -20.91 16.72 -3.56
CA ASP A 96 -22.18 17.12 -4.11
C ASP A 96 -23.15 16.99 -2.95
N ASP A 97 -23.72 18.11 -2.48
CA ASP A 97 -24.62 18.18 -1.31
C ASP A 97 -25.85 17.25 -1.42
N SER A 98 -26.02 16.60 -2.57
CA SER A 98 -27.09 15.68 -2.93
C SER A 98 -26.78 14.18 -2.74
N GLU A 99 -25.53 13.77 -2.52
CA GLU A 99 -25.15 12.36 -2.36
C GLU A 99 -24.36 12.08 -1.07
N ASP A 100 -24.88 11.16 -0.25
CA ASP A 100 -24.16 10.59 0.91
C ASP A 100 -22.84 9.95 0.44
N SER A 101 -21.71 10.59 0.77
CA SER A 101 -20.36 10.09 0.53
C SER A 101 -19.62 9.84 1.86
N GLY A 102 -18.66 8.92 1.87
CA GLY A 102 -17.89 8.60 3.08
C GLY A 102 -16.61 7.82 2.81
N SER A 103 -15.57 8.02 3.61
CA SER A 103 -14.27 7.33 3.46
C SER A 103 -14.43 5.79 3.47
N PRO A 104 -13.44 5.01 2.99
CA PRO A 104 -13.50 3.55 3.05
C PRO A 104 -13.65 3.00 4.48
N CYS A 105 -12.90 3.56 5.45
CA CYS A 105 -13.02 3.22 6.88
C CYS A 105 -13.65 4.38 7.65
N ALA A 106 -14.32 4.11 8.76
CA ALA A 106 -14.90 5.13 9.63
C ALA A 106 -13.82 6.04 10.23
N GLN A 107 -14.14 7.34 10.37
CA GLN A 107 -13.26 8.31 11.02
C GLN A 107 -12.97 7.88 12.47
N GLY A 108 -11.70 7.94 12.87
CA GLY A 108 -11.25 7.53 14.21
C GLY A 108 -11.15 6.02 14.43
N SER A 109 -11.47 5.19 13.43
CA SER A 109 -11.26 3.75 13.47
C SER A 109 -9.90 3.35 12.86
N HIS A 110 -9.49 2.09 13.05
CA HIS A 110 -8.31 1.56 12.37
C HIS A 110 -8.51 1.61 10.84
N SER A 111 -7.49 2.05 10.09
CA SER A 111 -7.50 2.12 8.63
C SER A 111 -6.10 1.84 8.08
N GLN A 112 -6.00 0.90 7.15
CA GLN A 112 -4.76 0.56 6.44
C GLN A 112 -5.08 0.08 5.03
N ILE A 113 -4.36 0.57 4.03
CA ILE A 113 -4.38 -0.03 2.69
C ILE A 113 -3.64 -1.38 2.71
N ILE A 114 -4.23 -2.40 2.13
CA ILE A 114 -3.70 -3.77 2.11
C ILE A 114 -3.24 -4.14 0.70
N TYR A 115 -4.02 -3.77 -0.32
CA TYR A 115 -3.75 -4.12 -1.70
C TYR A 115 -4.21 -3.01 -2.64
N ALA A 116 -3.53 -2.90 -3.78
CA ALA A 116 -3.86 -1.97 -4.85
C ALA A 116 -3.64 -2.65 -6.20
N TRP A 117 -4.60 -2.48 -7.09
CA TRP A 117 -4.57 -2.96 -8.47
C TRP A 117 -4.80 -1.80 -9.43
N ALA A 118 -4.05 -1.76 -10.53
CA ALA A 118 -4.23 -0.82 -11.62
C ALA A 118 -3.72 -1.43 -12.94
N ARG A 119 -4.32 -1.06 -14.08
CA ARG A 119 -3.82 -1.39 -15.44
C ARG A 119 -3.51 -2.86 -15.67
N ASP A 120 -4.46 -3.74 -15.34
CA ASP A 120 -4.34 -5.19 -15.52
C ASP A 120 -3.10 -5.79 -14.84
N ALA A 121 -2.72 -5.21 -13.69
CA ALA A 121 -1.65 -5.73 -12.86
C ALA A 121 -1.87 -7.23 -12.57
N PRO A 122 -0.79 -8.05 -12.57
CA PRO A 122 -0.89 -9.47 -12.27
C PRO A 122 -1.32 -9.69 -10.81
N ARG A 123 -1.57 -10.96 -10.49
CA ARG A 123 -1.69 -11.43 -9.11
C ARG A 123 -0.46 -10.99 -8.29
N LEU A 124 -0.70 -10.53 -7.08
CA LEU A 124 0.33 -10.26 -6.09
C LEU A 124 0.39 -11.44 -5.11
N ASP A 125 1.50 -12.19 -5.15
CA ASP A 125 1.84 -13.17 -4.13
C ASP A 125 2.77 -12.51 -3.11
N LEU A 126 2.45 -12.64 -1.81
CA LEU A 126 3.34 -12.19 -0.76
C LEU A 126 4.53 -13.14 -0.63
N PRO A 127 5.68 -12.70 -0.07
CA PRO A 127 6.80 -13.59 0.19
C PRO A 127 6.40 -14.78 1.07
N GLU A 128 7.23 -15.83 1.05
CA GLU A 128 7.01 -17.03 1.85
C GLU A 128 6.86 -16.69 3.35
N ASP A 129 5.85 -17.31 3.97
CA ASP A 129 5.41 -17.12 5.36
C ASP A 129 4.99 -15.69 5.75
N VAL A 130 4.75 -14.82 4.76
CA VAL A 130 4.23 -13.46 4.98
C VAL A 130 2.72 -13.42 4.80
N GLY A 131 2.01 -12.83 5.76
CA GLY A 131 0.57 -12.61 5.62
C GLY A 131 0.04 -11.39 6.38
N PHE A 132 -1.01 -10.76 5.83
CA PHE A 132 -1.77 -9.75 6.56
C PHE A 132 -2.72 -10.43 7.53
N LYS A 133 -2.54 -10.18 8.82
CA LYS A 133 -3.36 -10.75 9.89
C LYS A 133 -4.66 -9.96 10.08
N VAL A 134 -5.80 -10.65 10.00
CA VAL A 134 -7.14 -10.07 10.16
C VAL A 134 -8.03 -10.91 11.06
N GLY A 135 -9.12 -10.32 11.59
CA GLY A 135 -10.08 -11.02 12.45
C GLY A 135 -9.72 -10.97 13.93
N LYS A 136 -10.20 -11.96 14.71
CA LYS A 136 -10.09 -12.12 16.18
C LYS A 136 -9.38 -10.99 16.94
N ASN A 137 -8.05 -11.01 17.06
CA ASN A 137 -7.30 -10.01 17.84
C ASN A 137 -6.53 -9.00 16.98
N SER A 138 -6.68 -9.04 15.66
CA SER A 138 -6.18 -8.00 14.75
C SER A 138 -7.05 -6.74 14.87
N PRO A 139 -6.51 -5.52 14.73
CA PRO A 139 -7.32 -4.30 14.63
C PRO A 139 -8.17 -4.25 13.36
N ILE A 140 -7.89 -5.09 12.35
CA ILE A 140 -8.65 -5.19 11.11
C ILE A 140 -9.84 -6.13 11.32
N LYS A 141 -11.04 -5.56 11.42
CA LYS A 141 -12.32 -6.28 11.61
C LYS A 141 -13.17 -6.35 10.35
N TYR A 142 -12.96 -5.42 9.43
CA TYR A 142 -13.63 -5.37 8.14
C TYR A 142 -12.59 -5.25 7.04
N LEU A 143 -12.92 -5.81 5.88
CA LEU A 143 -12.25 -5.48 4.63
C LEU A 143 -13.20 -4.60 3.81
N VAL A 144 -12.68 -3.54 3.20
CA VAL A 144 -13.46 -2.65 2.33
C VAL A 144 -12.80 -2.61 0.96
N LEU A 145 -13.54 -3.05 -0.05
CA LEU A 145 -13.13 -2.98 -1.44
C LEU A 145 -13.62 -1.66 -2.03
N GLN A 146 -12.69 -0.85 -2.53
CA GLN A 146 -12.96 0.34 -3.33
C GLN A 146 -12.66 0.05 -4.80
N VAL A 147 -13.60 0.40 -5.69
CA VAL A 147 -13.40 0.33 -7.14
C VAL A 147 -13.66 1.70 -7.76
N HIS A 148 -12.73 2.16 -8.58
CA HIS A 148 -12.86 3.38 -9.36
C HIS A 148 -13.30 3.10 -10.79
N TYR A 149 -14.46 3.65 -11.16
CA TYR A 149 -15.03 3.59 -12.50
C TYR A 149 -14.84 4.93 -13.22
N ALA A 150 -13.73 5.05 -13.97
CA ALA A 150 -13.40 6.26 -14.72
C ALA A 150 -14.35 6.47 -15.93
N HIS A 151 -14.85 5.39 -16.53
CA HIS A 151 -15.69 5.41 -17.73
C HIS A 151 -16.98 4.63 -17.52
N ILE A 152 -18.07 5.08 -18.14
CA ILE A 152 -19.40 4.46 -18.01
C ILE A 152 -19.98 3.92 -19.32
N ASP A 153 -19.23 3.98 -20.41
CA ASP A 153 -19.75 3.66 -21.74
C ASP A 153 -20.25 2.22 -21.85
N LYS A 154 -19.59 1.28 -21.17
CA LYS A 154 -20.02 -0.12 -21.08
C LYS A 154 -21.37 -0.29 -20.37
N PHE A 155 -21.75 0.59 -19.45
CA PHE A 155 -22.96 0.46 -18.62
C PHE A 155 -24.21 1.12 -19.23
N ARG A 156 -24.07 1.76 -20.40
CA ARG A 156 -25.18 2.44 -21.10
C ARG A 156 -26.28 1.45 -21.54
N ASP A 157 -25.91 0.21 -21.81
CA ASP A 157 -26.81 -0.86 -22.28
C ASP A 157 -27.62 -1.54 -21.16
N GLY A 158 -27.35 -1.22 -19.88
CA GLY A 158 -27.99 -1.90 -18.76
C GLY A 158 -27.11 -2.88 -18.00
N SER A 159 -25.90 -3.17 -18.50
CA SER A 159 -24.96 -4.10 -17.87
C SER A 159 -24.55 -3.66 -16.46
N THR A 160 -24.13 -4.65 -15.67
CA THR A 160 -23.64 -4.51 -14.30
C THR A 160 -22.20 -5.01 -14.20
N ASP A 161 -21.50 -4.61 -13.14
CA ASP A 161 -20.10 -4.98 -12.86
C ASP A 161 -19.94 -5.64 -11.49
N ASP A 162 -19.12 -6.69 -11.46
CA ASP A 162 -18.70 -7.42 -10.26
C ASP A 162 -17.18 -7.44 -10.11
N SER A 163 -16.51 -6.36 -10.54
CA SER A 163 -15.07 -6.22 -10.41
C SER A 163 -14.66 -6.32 -8.94
N GLY A 164 -13.52 -6.97 -8.68
CA GLY A 164 -13.00 -7.12 -7.34
C GLY A 164 -11.73 -7.94 -7.23
N VAL A 165 -11.57 -8.64 -6.12
CA VAL A 165 -10.34 -9.38 -5.80
C VAL A 165 -10.66 -10.74 -5.20
N PHE A 166 -9.97 -11.76 -5.67
CA PHE A 166 -9.86 -13.05 -5.00
C PHE A 166 -8.73 -12.99 -3.99
N ILE A 167 -9.08 -13.13 -2.71
CA ILE A 167 -8.14 -13.13 -1.59
C ILE A 167 -7.78 -14.58 -1.28
N HIS A 168 -6.50 -14.92 -1.36
CA HIS A 168 -5.98 -16.19 -0.89
C HIS A 168 -5.55 -16.03 0.55
N TYR A 169 -6.03 -16.90 1.43
CA TYR A 169 -5.79 -16.81 2.87
C TYR A 169 -5.58 -18.19 3.49
N THR A 170 -5.00 -18.21 4.68
CA THR A 170 -4.91 -19.40 5.53
C THR A 170 -5.35 -19.10 6.95
N THR A 171 -5.60 -20.15 7.74
CA THR A 171 -5.79 -20.08 9.19
C THR A 171 -4.56 -20.57 9.96
N GLN A 172 -3.53 -21.05 9.26
CA GLN A 172 -2.26 -21.41 9.88
C GLN A 172 -1.53 -20.12 10.31
N PRO A 173 -1.06 -20.02 11.57
CA PRO A 173 -0.32 -18.85 12.02
C PRO A 173 0.93 -18.58 11.19
N MET A 174 1.12 -17.33 10.79
CA MET A 174 2.31 -16.88 10.06
C MET A 174 3.39 -16.39 11.01
N SER A 175 4.65 -16.72 10.71
CA SER A 175 5.82 -16.20 11.42
C SER A 175 6.16 -14.78 11.00
N LYS A 176 5.73 -14.33 9.82
CA LYS A 176 5.99 -12.97 9.32
C LYS A 176 4.67 -12.24 9.08
N LEU A 177 4.42 -11.17 9.84
CA LEU A 177 3.20 -10.38 9.73
C LEU A 177 3.44 -9.16 8.86
N ALA A 178 2.63 -9.00 7.81
CA ALA A 178 2.72 -7.89 6.87
C ALA A 178 2.04 -6.62 7.41
N GLY A 179 2.62 -5.48 7.07
CA GLY A 179 2.05 -4.16 7.27
C GLY A 179 2.38 -3.24 6.09
N VAL A 180 1.65 -2.13 6.02
CA VAL A 180 1.94 -1.02 5.11
C VAL A 180 2.18 0.24 5.92
N LEU A 181 3.30 0.90 5.63
CA LEU A 181 3.65 2.24 6.12
C LEU A 181 3.43 3.22 4.98
N LEU A 182 2.54 4.20 5.17
CA LEU A 182 2.32 5.27 4.21
C LEU A 182 3.18 6.48 4.57
N LEU A 183 4.12 6.81 3.70
CA LEU A 183 4.84 8.07 3.71
C LEU A 183 4.08 9.06 2.83
N GLY A 184 3.62 10.16 3.44
CA GLY A 184 2.92 11.23 2.75
C GLY A 184 3.34 12.59 3.25
N THR A 185 2.85 13.64 2.62
CA THR A 185 3.14 15.02 3.02
C THR A 185 1.97 15.94 2.75
N SER A 186 1.86 17.00 3.53
CA SER A 186 0.94 18.10 3.31
C SER A 186 1.57 19.15 2.37
N GLY A 187 1.00 20.35 2.33
CA GLY A 187 1.62 21.50 1.68
C GLY A 187 0.98 21.89 0.37
N SER A 188 1.72 22.68 -0.42
CA SER A 188 1.21 23.25 -1.67
C SER A 188 2.28 23.36 -2.75
N ILE A 189 1.84 23.19 -3.99
CA ILE A 189 2.64 23.29 -5.20
C ILE A 189 2.35 24.65 -5.86
N PRO A 190 3.35 25.53 -6.00
CA PRO A 190 3.18 26.81 -6.68
C PRO A 190 2.80 26.65 -8.17
N PRO A 191 2.10 27.64 -8.76
CA PRO A 191 1.76 27.61 -10.17
C PRO A 191 3.00 27.67 -11.06
N MET A 192 2.97 26.96 -12.20
CA MET A 192 4.00 27.02 -13.25
C MET A 192 5.42 26.71 -12.77
N LYS A 193 5.57 25.92 -11.70
CA LYS A 193 6.87 25.61 -11.08
C LYS A 193 7.05 24.12 -10.82
N LYS A 194 8.33 23.73 -10.75
CA LYS A 194 8.76 22.47 -10.15
C LYS A 194 8.81 22.65 -8.63
N GLU A 195 8.32 21.66 -7.90
CA GLU A 195 8.31 21.65 -6.43
C GLU A 195 8.68 20.27 -5.89
N TYR A 196 9.35 20.22 -4.73
CA TYR A 196 9.70 18.98 -4.05
C TYR A 196 8.82 18.80 -2.81
N MET A 197 7.94 17.81 -2.86
CA MET A 197 7.09 17.45 -1.73
C MET A 197 7.76 16.33 -0.96
N GLU A 198 8.16 16.60 0.27
CA GLU A 198 9.06 15.75 1.03
C GLU A 198 8.46 15.34 2.37
N THR A 199 8.86 14.17 2.84
CA THR A 199 8.54 13.66 4.17
C THR A 199 9.68 12.82 4.71
N ALA A 200 9.85 12.84 6.04
CA ALA A 200 10.80 11.98 6.74
C ALA A 200 10.33 11.75 8.18
N CYS A 201 10.41 10.52 8.66
CA CYS A 201 10.08 10.16 10.04
C CYS A 201 11.04 9.11 10.58
N GLU A 202 11.32 9.17 11.87
CA GLU A 202 12.13 8.18 12.58
C GLU A 202 11.30 6.97 12.99
N ILE A 203 11.86 5.77 12.85
CA ILE A 203 11.30 4.54 13.39
C ILE A 203 11.56 4.51 14.90
N ASN A 204 10.54 4.90 15.68
CA ASN A 204 10.61 4.96 17.14
C ASN A 204 10.16 3.69 17.85
N GLU A 205 9.80 2.65 17.10
CA GLU A 205 9.42 1.34 17.65
C GLU A 205 10.62 0.40 17.64
N ARG A 206 10.85 -0.33 18.73
CA ARG A 206 11.95 -1.31 18.86
C ARG A 206 11.65 -2.60 18.09
N LYS A 207 11.37 -2.47 16.80
CA LYS A 207 11.07 -3.53 15.85
C LYS A 207 12.03 -3.45 14.66
N VAL A 208 12.19 -4.58 13.99
CA VAL A 208 12.90 -4.66 12.71
C VAL A 208 11.86 -4.94 11.64
N ILE A 209 11.79 -4.06 10.64
CA ILE A 209 10.89 -4.26 9.51
C ILE A 209 11.68 -4.59 8.25
N HIS A 210 11.12 -5.48 7.43
CA HIS A 210 11.74 -5.95 6.20
C HIS A 210 10.91 -5.47 5.01
N PRO A 211 11.38 -4.45 4.27
CA PRO A 211 10.67 -3.93 3.11
C PRO A 211 10.69 -4.98 1.98
N PHE A 212 9.56 -5.19 1.32
CA PHE A 212 9.48 -6.15 0.21
C PHE A 212 8.71 -5.64 -1.01
N ALA A 213 7.82 -4.67 -0.85
CA ALA A 213 7.16 -4.02 -1.98
C ALA A 213 6.87 -2.54 -1.70
N TYR A 214 6.71 -1.75 -2.75
CA TYR A 214 6.34 -0.35 -2.66
C TYR A 214 5.33 0.04 -3.75
N ARG A 215 4.54 1.08 -3.47
CA ARG A 215 3.64 1.72 -4.43
C ARG A 215 3.79 3.23 -4.33
N THR A 216 3.78 3.89 -5.48
CA THR A 216 3.79 5.36 -5.58
C THR A 216 2.44 5.86 -6.06
N HIS A 217 1.98 6.99 -5.52
CA HIS A 217 0.74 7.63 -5.97
C HIS A 217 0.85 9.15 -5.91
N THR A 218 0.43 9.77 -7.01
CA THR A 218 0.17 11.20 -7.19
C THR A 218 -1.03 11.35 -8.12
N HIS A 219 -1.55 12.57 -8.26
CA HIS A 219 -2.36 12.95 -9.40
C HIS A 219 -1.44 13.40 -10.56
N SER A 220 -1.93 14.30 -11.42
CA SER A 220 -1.34 14.64 -12.72
C SER A 220 0.02 15.37 -12.72
N LEU A 221 0.39 16.03 -11.63
CA LEU A 221 1.59 16.87 -11.53
C LEU A 221 2.85 16.08 -11.17
N GLY A 222 2.70 14.88 -10.59
CA GLY A 222 3.82 14.01 -10.26
C GLY A 222 4.64 13.61 -11.48
N LYS A 223 5.96 13.58 -11.31
CA LYS A 223 6.93 13.09 -12.31
C LYS A 223 7.77 11.94 -11.79
N VAL A 224 8.19 12.03 -10.53
CA VAL A 224 8.99 11.00 -9.87
C VAL A 224 8.56 10.92 -8.43
N VAL A 225 8.41 9.71 -7.90
CA VAL A 225 8.31 9.47 -6.47
C VAL A 225 9.41 8.48 -6.08
N SER A 226 10.20 8.85 -5.09
CA SER A 226 11.30 8.05 -4.55
C SER A 226 11.16 7.91 -3.03
N GLY A 227 11.39 6.71 -2.52
CA GLY A 227 11.42 6.40 -1.09
C GLY A 227 12.77 5.83 -0.67
N TYR A 228 13.21 6.18 0.54
CA TYR A 228 14.52 5.86 1.09
C TYR A 228 14.42 5.40 2.54
N ARG A 229 15.33 4.52 2.93
CA ARG A 229 15.79 4.39 4.32
C ARG A 229 16.98 5.34 4.49
N VAL A 230 17.03 6.07 5.59
CA VAL A 230 18.16 6.88 5.99
C VAL A 230 18.70 6.34 7.32
N ARG A 231 19.99 6.01 7.35
CA ARG A 231 20.66 5.53 8.56
C ARG A 231 21.88 6.41 8.83
N THR A 232 21.92 7.01 10.01
CA THR A 232 23.06 7.84 10.43
C THR A 232 24.17 6.95 11.00
N ASP A 233 25.39 7.14 10.51
CA ASP A 233 26.58 6.46 11.02
C ASP A 233 27.10 7.08 12.33
N GLU A 234 28.12 6.46 12.96
CA GLU A 234 28.73 6.95 14.20
C GLU A 234 29.38 8.34 14.06
N LYS A 235 29.67 8.78 12.83
CA LYS A 235 30.25 10.09 12.52
C LYS A 235 29.18 11.15 12.24
N GLY A 236 27.91 10.78 12.31
CA GLY A 236 26.78 11.67 12.01
C GLY A 236 26.46 11.81 10.53
N ASN A 237 27.01 10.96 9.65
CA ASN A 237 26.70 10.99 8.22
C ASN A 237 25.50 10.11 7.90
N ASP A 238 24.58 10.63 7.11
CA ASP A 238 23.41 9.91 6.65
C ASP A 238 23.72 9.06 5.40
N GLU A 239 23.49 7.75 5.52
CA GLU A 239 23.45 6.82 4.39
C GLU A 239 22.02 6.71 3.87
N TRP A 240 21.82 7.06 2.60
CA TRP A 240 20.53 7.01 1.91
C TRP A 240 20.43 5.75 1.05
N THR A 241 19.56 4.84 1.43
CA THR A 241 19.34 3.58 0.72
C THR A 241 18.00 3.61 0.00
N LEU A 242 18.02 3.51 -1.32
CA LEU A 242 16.82 3.56 -2.15
C LEU A 242 15.93 2.33 -1.93
N LEU A 243 14.69 2.55 -1.50
CA LEU A 243 13.68 1.51 -1.32
C LEU A 243 12.85 1.31 -2.58
N GLY A 244 12.58 2.38 -3.31
CA GLY A 244 11.82 2.34 -4.55
C GLY A 244 11.78 3.71 -5.23
N LYS A 245 11.72 3.70 -6.56
CA LYS A 245 11.62 4.90 -7.39
C LYS A 245 10.77 4.61 -8.61
N ARG A 246 9.80 5.49 -8.91
CA ARG A 246 8.93 5.30 -10.06
C ARG A 246 8.31 6.59 -10.57
N ASP A 247 7.93 6.58 -11.84
CA ASP A 247 6.96 7.51 -12.41
C ASP A 247 5.56 7.16 -11.85
N PRO A 248 4.95 8.03 -11.05
CA PRO A 248 3.64 7.75 -10.43
C PRO A 248 2.49 7.71 -11.46
N LEU A 249 2.69 8.12 -12.72
CA LEU A 249 1.67 8.06 -13.77
C LEU A 249 1.68 6.72 -14.55
N THR A 250 2.66 5.86 -14.28
CA THR A 250 2.68 4.46 -14.73
C THR A 250 1.72 3.61 -13.87
N PRO A 251 1.43 2.32 -14.19
CA PRO A 251 0.53 1.50 -13.37
C PRO A 251 0.87 1.57 -11.88
N GLN A 252 -0.07 2.04 -11.06
CA GLN A 252 0.13 2.28 -9.63
C GLN A 252 -0.20 1.03 -8.78
N MET A 253 0.49 -0.07 -9.07
CA MET A 253 0.45 -1.30 -8.28
C MET A 253 1.64 -1.36 -7.30
N PHE A 254 1.69 -2.41 -6.48
CA PHE A 254 2.87 -2.71 -5.67
C PHE A 254 3.96 -3.39 -6.51
N TYR A 255 5.17 -2.86 -6.43
CA TYR A 255 6.37 -3.38 -7.08
C TYR A 255 7.36 -3.86 -6.03
N PRO A 256 8.20 -4.88 -6.31
CA PRO A 256 9.27 -5.27 -5.41
C PRO A 256 10.18 -4.09 -5.05
N THR A 257 10.63 -4.02 -3.80
CA THR A 257 11.58 -3.00 -3.37
C THR A 257 12.93 -3.18 -4.06
N MET A 258 13.65 -2.06 -4.25
CA MET A 258 14.98 -2.06 -4.85
C MET A 258 16.08 -2.49 -3.87
N ASN A 259 15.76 -2.51 -2.58
CA ASN A 259 16.63 -2.96 -1.51
C ASN A 259 15.77 -3.71 -0.45
N PHE A 260 16.34 -4.76 0.13
CA PHE A 260 15.69 -5.64 1.12
C PHE A 260 16.32 -5.55 2.50
N ASP A 261 17.29 -4.65 2.69
CA ASP A 261 17.94 -4.47 3.97
C ASP A 261 16.93 -4.02 5.02
N PRO A 262 17.03 -4.54 6.24
CA PRO A 262 16.09 -4.20 7.30
C PRO A 262 16.17 -2.72 7.67
N ILE A 263 15.00 -2.18 8.01
CA ILE A 263 14.84 -0.87 8.65
C ILE A 263 14.61 -1.14 10.14
N ARG A 264 15.35 -0.43 11.00
CA ARG A 264 15.44 -0.69 12.43
C ARG A 264 15.09 0.56 13.23
N TYR A 265 14.92 0.37 14.54
CA TYR A 265 14.81 1.47 15.50
C TYR A 265 15.92 2.52 15.29
N GLY A 266 15.53 3.80 15.24
CA GLY A 266 16.42 4.94 15.00
C GLY A 266 16.71 5.24 13.53
N ASP A 267 16.43 4.33 12.60
CA ASP A 267 16.47 4.68 11.17
C ASP A 267 15.36 5.68 10.86
N ARG A 268 15.55 6.47 9.81
CA ARG A 268 14.47 7.28 9.23
C ARG A 268 13.99 6.64 7.94
N VAL A 269 12.70 6.79 7.67
CA VAL A 269 12.13 6.55 6.34
C VAL A 269 11.75 7.89 5.74
N ALA A 270 12.10 8.10 4.48
CA ALA A 270 11.90 9.36 3.79
C ALA A 270 11.35 9.15 2.39
N ALA A 271 10.47 10.02 1.92
CA ALA A 271 10.01 10.03 0.54
C ALA A 271 9.97 11.44 -0.05
N ARG A 272 10.23 11.54 -1.36
CA ARG A 272 10.14 12.76 -2.15
C ARG A 272 9.26 12.50 -3.37
N CYS A 273 8.31 13.40 -3.61
CA CYS A 273 7.63 13.54 -4.89
C CYS A 273 8.15 14.77 -5.61
N THR A 274 8.65 14.59 -6.83
CA THR A 274 8.97 15.68 -7.74
C THR A 274 7.73 16.05 -8.53
N MET A 275 7.21 17.24 -8.26
CA MET A 275 6.01 17.77 -8.89
C MET A 275 6.39 18.82 -9.93
N VAL A 276 5.70 18.82 -11.08
CA VAL A 276 5.84 19.87 -12.09
C VAL A 276 4.45 20.41 -12.43
N SER A 277 4.17 21.61 -11.95
CA SER A 277 2.90 22.29 -12.19
C SER A 277 2.89 23.00 -13.54
N ASN A 278 1.91 22.65 -14.37
CA ASN A 278 1.50 23.42 -15.56
C ASN A 278 0.24 24.28 -15.29
N ARG A 279 -0.19 24.35 -14.03
CA ARG A 279 -1.40 25.06 -13.61
C ARG A 279 -1.07 26.53 -13.29
N LYS A 280 -2.02 27.43 -13.55
CA LYS A 280 -1.91 28.88 -13.23
C LYS A 280 -2.34 29.23 -11.80
N ARG A 281 -2.75 28.25 -11.01
CA ARG A 281 -3.14 28.39 -9.59
C ARG A 281 -2.27 27.52 -8.69
N VAL A 282 -2.22 27.86 -7.40
CA VAL A 282 -1.65 26.97 -6.39
C VAL A 282 -2.47 25.68 -6.33
N THR A 283 -1.79 24.55 -6.26
CA THR A 283 -2.40 23.24 -6.03
C THR A 283 -2.07 22.81 -4.60
N LYS A 284 -3.07 22.39 -3.82
CA LYS A 284 -2.88 21.91 -2.45
C LYS A 284 -2.92 20.38 -2.42
N ILE A 285 -2.42 19.79 -1.34
CA ILE A 285 -2.70 18.40 -1.06
C ILE A 285 -4.19 18.22 -0.77
N GLY A 286 -4.79 17.23 -1.42
CA GLY A 286 -6.20 16.94 -1.36
C GLY A 286 -6.53 15.74 -2.23
N ALA A 287 -7.77 15.30 -2.17
CA ALA A 287 -8.14 14.04 -2.79
C ALA A 287 -8.72 14.19 -4.20
N THR A 288 -9.09 15.40 -4.65
CA THR A 288 -9.67 15.56 -5.99
C THR A 288 -8.61 15.64 -7.09
N ASN A 289 -9.01 15.42 -8.34
CA ASN A 289 -8.13 15.64 -9.50
C ASN A 289 -7.64 17.10 -9.63
N GLU A 290 -8.36 18.07 -9.03
CA GLU A 290 -7.97 19.47 -8.93
C GLU A 290 -6.93 19.72 -7.81
N ASP A 291 -6.73 18.75 -6.93
CA ASP A 291 -5.71 18.73 -5.89
C ASP A 291 -4.52 17.84 -6.31
N GLU A 292 -3.60 17.60 -5.38
CA GLU A 292 -2.53 16.61 -5.52
C GLU A 292 -2.39 15.70 -4.31
N MET A 293 -1.70 14.58 -4.51
CA MET A 293 -1.22 13.70 -3.45
C MET A 293 0.27 13.42 -3.66
N CYS A 294 0.96 13.15 -2.56
CA CYS A 294 2.33 12.64 -2.60
C CYS A 294 2.42 11.46 -1.65
N ASN A 295 2.23 10.25 -2.17
CA ASN A 295 2.16 9.05 -1.36
C ASN A 295 3.19 8.01 -1.82
N PHE A 296 3.99 7.52 -0.87
CA PHE A 296 4.85 6.36 -1.01
C PHE A 296 4.42 5.31 0.02
N TYR A 297 3.84 4.22 -0.46
CA TYR A 297 3.42 3.11 0.37
C TYR A 297 4.54 2.08 0.41
N LEU A 298 5.01 1.74 1.61
CA LEU A 298 6.01 0.70 1.82
C LEU A 298 5.34 -0.51 2.47
N MET A 299 5.28 -1.62 1.75
CA MET A 299 4.95 -2.93 2.31
C MET A 299 6.18 -3.52 2.96
N TYR A 300 6.00 -3.97 4.20
CA TYR A 300 7.03 -4.63 4.98
C TYR A 300 6.44 -5.79 5.78
N TYR A 301 7.28 -6.67 6.30
CA TYR A 301 6.89 -7.62 7.32
C TYR A 301 7.75 -7.48 8.58
N VAL A 302 7.21 -7.98 9.69
CA VAL A 302 7.93 -8.16 10.97
C VAL A 302 7.95 -9.64 11.31
N GLU A 303 9.11 -10.14 11.74
CA GLU A 303 9.26 -11.54 12.14
C GLU A 303 8.87 -11.74 13.61
N ASN A 304 7.99 -12.71 13.85
CA ASN A 304 7.53 -13.16 15.17
C ASN A 304 6.96 -12.06 16.08
N ASP A 305 6.46 -10.97 15.50
CA ASP A 305 5.87 -9.83 16.20
C ASP A 305 4.78 -9.16 15.33
N GLU A 306 3.98 -8.29 15.93
CA GLU A 306 2.97 -7.50 15.23
C GLU A 306 3.61 -6.39 14.38
N PRO A 307 3.00 -5.99 13.24
CA PRO A 307 3.44 -4.85 12.44
C PRO A 307 3.58 -3.55 13.27
N LEU A 308 4.27 -2.54 12.73
CA LEU A 308 4.43 -1.24 13.41
C LEU A 308 3.08 -0.64 13.78
N ASP A 309 2.97 -0.04 14.96
CA ASP A 309 1.82 0.79 15.32
C ASP A 309 1.78 2.06 14.47
N MET A 310 2.94 2.60 14.10
CA MET A 310 3.09 3.69 13.15
C MET A 310 2.61 3.26 11.76
N LYS A 311 1.46 3.78 11.34
CA LYS A 311 0.88 3.54 10.00
C LYS A 311 1.17 4.65 8.99
N TYR A 312 1.43 5.85 9.49
CA TYR A 312 1.58 7.07 8.71
C TYR A 312 2.85 7.80 9.11
N CYS A 313 3.64 8.19 8.12
CA CYS A 313 4.73 9.14 8.25
C CYS A 313 4.39 10.39 7.44
N PHE A 314 3.92 11.43 8.13
CA PHE A 314 3.46 12.67 7.51
C PHE A 314 4.21 13.87 8.08
N THR A 315 4.59 14.77 7.19
CA THR A 315 5.18 16.08 7.53
C THR A 315 4.37 17.19 6.87
N ALA A 316 4.69 18.45 7.21
CA ALA A 316 3.93 19.61 6.75
C ALA A 316 4.10 19.92 5.25
N GLY A 317 5.17 19.40 4.63
CA GLY A 317 5.54 19.69 3.24
C GLY A 317 5.76 21.18 2.93
N PRO A 318 5.87 21.54 1.64
CA PRO A 318 6.11 22.92 1.22
C PRO A 318 4.99 23.91 1.64
N PRO A 319 5.35 25.13 2.10
CA PRO A 319 6.70 25.69 2.19
C PRO A 319 7.41 25.43 3.54
N TYR A 320 6.81 24.65 4.44
CA TYR A 320 7.26 24.56 5.83
C TYR A 320 8.29 23.47 6.09
N PHE A 321 8.29 22.40 5.28
CA PHE A 321 9.19 21.27 5.46
C PHE A 321 9.88 20.94 4.14
N TYR A 322 11.22 20.87 4.23
CA TYR A 322 12.09 20.25 3.23
C TYR A 322 13.18 19.46 3.95
N TRP A 323 13.72 18.40 3.34
CA TRP A 323 14.85 17.63 3.87
C TRP A 323 16.07 18.49 4.16
N LYS A 324 16.29 19.55 3.37
CA LYS A 324 17.39 20.51 3.55
C LYS A 324 17.20 21.47 4.72
N ASN A 325 16.02 21.49 5.34
CA ASN A 325 15.78 22.38 6.46
C ASN A 325 16.69 22.00 7.64
N PRO A 326 17.37 22.96 8.29
CA PRO A 326 18.35 22.66 9.34
C PRO A 326 17.81 21.83 10.51
N GLU A 327 16.55 22.05 10.89
CA GLU A 327 15.86 21.35 12.00
C GLU A 327 15.54 19.88 11.72
N VAL A 328 15.59 19.46 10.45
CA VAL A 328 15.37 18.05 10.07
C VAL A 328 16.64 17.23 10.31
N HIS A 329 17.80 17.90 10.39
CA HIS A 329 19.10 17.28 10.63
C HIS A 329 19.37 16.11 9.67
N LEU A 330 19.17 16.35 8.37
CA LEU A 330 19.54 15.42 7.30
C LEU A 330 20.75 15.97 6.53
N ASN A 331 21.70 15.10 6.20
CA ASN A 331 22.86 15.42 5.36
C ASN A 331 23.03 14.40 4.23
N HIS A 332 23.99 14.64 3.32
CA HIS A 332 24.22 13.82 2.11
C HIS A 332 22.95 13.51 1.31
N ILE A 333 22.05 14.49 1.20
CA ILE A 333 20.76 14.34 0.54
C ILE A 333 21.00 14.04 -0.95
N PRO A 334 20.44 12.94 -1.50
CA PRO A 334 20.59 12.56 -2.91
C PRO A 334 19.62 13.37 -3.77
N ASP A 335 19.84 14.68 -3.87
CA ASP A 335 18.88 15.62 -4.46
C ASP A 335 18.57 15.33 -5.93
N GLU A 336 19.59 15.01 -6.72
CA GLU A 336 19.43 14.73 -8.15
C GLU A 336 18.79 13.35 -8.36
N GLU A 337 19.29 12.33 -7.67
CA GLU A 337 18.81 10.95 -7.79
C GLU A 337 17.37 10.81 -7.30
N ALA A 338 16.97 11.49 -6.22
CA ALA A 338 15.60 11.47 -5.72
C ALA A 338 14.61 12.16 -6.68
N SER A 339 15.10 12.97 -7.62
CA SER A 339 14.27 13.86 -8.44
C SER A 339 14.19 13.49 -9.92
N GLN A 340 14.88 12.43 -10.35
CA GLN A 340 15.00 12.00 -11.74
C GLN A 340 14.80 10.48 -11.87
N LEU A 341 14.18 10.03 -12.98
CA LEU A 341 13.90 8.62 -13.27
C LEU A 341 15.13 7.86 -13.75
#